data_AF-A0A6J4JIC4-F1
#
_entry.id   AF-A0A6J4JIC4-F1
#
_cell.length_a   1.000
_cell.length_b   1.000
_cell.length_c   1.000
_cell.angle_alpha   90.00
_cell.angle_beta   90.00
_cell.angle_gamma   90.00
#
_symmetry.space_group_name_H-M   'P 1'
#
loop_
_entity.id
_entity.type
_entity.pdbx_description
1 polymer ?
#
loop_
_entity_poly.entity_id
_entity_poly.type
_entity_poly.pdbx_seq_one_letter_code
_entity_poly.pdbx_strand_id
1 'polypeptide(L)'
;MFGLVSSSKEHKLAWALNKYLRIRLIKRKDLYFDFLNKGRLVISNYLHCTDCTTFRLLRNKSLDLSTLKKPFLAPDIKEYDYLLQINGEALENWQEITSVFRLVPLIQYVKKFDPNTLQFKENLMF
;
A
#
# COMPACT_ATOMS: atom_id res chain seq x y z
N MET A 1 -1.95 8.80 -4.14
CA MET A 1 -1.56 7.44 -3.69
C MET A 1 -0.38 6.98 -4.54
N PHE A 2 0.41 6.02 -4.06
CA PHE A 2 1.54 5.44 -4.80
C PHE A 2 1.37 3.94 -4.97
N GLY A 3 1.71 3.42 -6.14
CA GLY A 3 1.87 1.98 -6.39
C GLY A 3 3.34 1.64 -6.38
N LEU A 4 3.70 0.56 -5.69
CA LEU A 4 5.06 0.06 -5.56
C LEU A 4 5.14 -1.35 -6.14
N VAL A 5 6.15 -1.59 -6.97
CA VAL A 5 6.56 -2.92 -7.39
C VAL A 5 7.71 -3.35 -6.49
N SER A 6 7.52 -4.46 -5.79
CA SER A 6 8.49 -5.03 -4.86
C SER A 6 8.31 -6.54 -4.76
N SER A 7 9.35 -7.29 -5.14
CA SER A 7 9.42 -8.74 -4.91
C SER A 7 9.61 -9.13 -3.44
N SER A 8 9.84 -8.17 -2.55
CA SER A 8 10.05 -8.42 -1.12
C SER A 8 8.74 -8.67 -0.37
N LYS A 9 8.82 -9.44 0.72
CA LYS A 9 7.70 -9.58 1.67
C LYS A 9 7.37 -8.24 2.34
N GLU A 10 6.12 -8.04 2.72
CA GLU A 10 5.58 -6.78 3.26
C GLU A 10 6.38 -6.22 4.44
N HIS A 11 6.82 -7.08 5.35
CA HIS A 11 7.54 -6.67 6.56
C HIS A 11 8.94 -6.15 6.23
N LYS A 12 9.60 -6.72 5.21
CA LYS A 12 10.91 -6.25 4.74
C LYS A 12 10.77 -4.91 4.02
N LEU A 13 9.74 -4.76 3.21
CA LEU A 13 9.44 -3.50 2.54
C LEU A 13 9.12 -2.40 3.57
N ALA A 14 8.27 -2.68 4.55
CA ALA A 14 7.96 -1.75 5.64
C ALA A 14 9.22 -1.35 6.42
N TRP A 15 10.09 -2.31 6.76
CA TRP A 15 11.37 -2.02 7.41
C TRP A 15 12.28 -1.12 6.56
N ALA A 16 12.39 -1.38 5.26
CA ALA A 16 13.19 -0.55 4.37
C ALA A 16 12.61 0.87 4.27
N LEU A 17 11.29 1.00 4.07
CA LEU A 17 10.63 2.30 4.05
C LEU A 17 10.85 3.09 5.35
N ASN A 18 10.79 2.44 6.52
CA ASN A 18 11.08 3.08 7.80
C ASN A 18 12.49 3.68 7.84
N LYS A 19 13.49 2.94 7.35
CA LYS A 19 14.89 3.40 7.33
C LYS A 19 15.09 4.62 6.43
N TYR A 20 14.53 4.60 5.22
CA TYR A 20 14.78 5.65 4.23
C TYR A 20 13.90 6.89 4.41
N LEU A 21 12.65 6.72 4.84
CA LEU A 21 11.71 7.83 5.07
C LEU A 21 11.73 8.35 6.51
N ARG A 22 12.47 7.71 7.41
CA ARG A 22 12.50 8.02 8.86
C ARG A 22 11.11 7.97 9.51
N ILE A 23 10.26 7.06 9.04
CA ILE A 23 8.93 6.79 9.60
C ILE A 23 8.91 5.48 10.38
N ARG A 24 7.77 5.17 11.00
CA ARG A 24 7.56 3.92 11.72
C ARG A 24 6.25 3.23 11.31
N LEU A 25 6.29 2.55 10.17
CA LEU A 25 5.27 1.60 9.73
C LEU A 25 5.27 0.39 10.66
N ILE A 26 4.16 0.19 11.37
CA ILE A 26 3.93 -0.94 12.27
C ILE A 26 2.80 -1.78 11.71
N LYS A 27 2.95 -3.11 11.76
CA LYS A 27 1.90 -4.05 11.37
C LYS A 27 0.63 -3.78 12.18
N ARG A 28 -0.49 -3.58 11.49
CA ARG A 28 -1.82 -3.48 12.08
C ARG A 28 -2.60 -4.75 11.78
N LYS A 29 -3.83 -4.83 12.32
CA LYS A 29 -4.78 -5.88 11.94
C LYS A 29 -4.95 -5.86 10.42
N ASP A 30 -4.97 -7.05 9.84
CA ASP A 30 -5.23 -7.21 8.42
C ASP A 30 -6.64 -6.71 8.09
N LEU A 31 -6.80 -6.18 6.89
CA LEU A 31 -8.10 -5.73 6.40
C LEU A 31 -8.81 -6.93 5.79
N TYR A 32 -10.04 -7.17 6.25
CA TYR A 32 -10.89 -8.24 5.80
C TYR A 32 -12.03 -7.66 4.96
N PHE A 33 -12.16 -8.12 3.72
CA PHE A 33 -13.30 -7.80 2.88
C PHE A 33 -14.03 -9.10 2.58
N ASP A 34 -15.19 -9.26 3.20
CA ASP A 34 -16.05 -10.42 3.01
C ASP A 34 -17.02 -10.14 1.86
N PHE A 35 -16.90 -10.90 0.78
CA PHE A 35 -17.80 -10.82 -0.35
C PHE A 35 -18.86 -11.91 -0.22
N LEU A 36 -20.11 -11.51 -0.11
CA LEU A 36 -21.27 -12.42 -0.06
C LEU A 36 -21.13 -13.50 -1.16
N ASN A 37 -20.96 -14.75 -0.71
CA ASN A 37 -20.82 -15.96 -1.54
C ASN A 37 -19.64 -16.02 -2.52
N LYS A 38 -18.62 -15.15 -2.40
CA LYS A 38 -17.48 -15.09 -3.34
C LYS A 38 -16.11 -15.28 -2.67
N GLY A 39 -16.08 -15.32 -1.35
CA GLY A 39 -14.88 -15.52 -0.54
C GLY A 39 -14.43 -14.25 0.17
N ARG A 40 -13.24 -14.31 0.75
CA ARG A 40 -12.64 -13.26 1.58
C ARG A 40 -11.38 -12.73 0.93
N LEU A 41 -11.17 -11.42 1.02
CA LEU A 41 -9.91 -10.76 0.69
C LEU A 41 -9.23 -10.36 2.00
N VAL A 42 -7.97 -10.77 2.18
CA VAL A 42 -7.18 -10.46 3.39
C VAL A 42 -5.97 -9.63 3.00
N ILE A 43 -5.94 -8.37 3.43
CA ILE A 43 -4.90 -7.43 3.02
C ILE A 43 -3.98 -7.10 4.19
N SER A 44 -2.68 -7.34 3.96
CA SER A 44 -1.61 -6.93 4.87
C SER A 44 -1.58 -5.41 5.01
N ASN A 45 -1.67 -4.92 6.25
CA ASN A 45 -1.77 -3.49 6.55
C ASN A 45 -0.69 -3.04 7.53
N TYR A 46 0.10 -2.04 7.14
CA TYR A 46 1.05 -1.36 8.02
C TYR A 46 0.73 0.13 8.07
N LEU A 47 0.81 0.71 9.26
CA LEU A 47 0.45 2.10 9.49
C LEU A 47 1.52 2.81 10.32
N HIS A 48 1.90 3.98 9.83
CA HIS A 48 2.52 5.05 10.59
C HIS A 48 1.51 6.20 10.66
N CYS A 49 1.23 6.69 11.85
CA CYS A 49 0.26 7.76 12.07
C CYS A 49 0.85 8.71 13.12
N THR A 50 0.89 9.99 12.78
CA THR A 50 1.16 11.11 13.66
C THR A 50 0.00 12.10 13.54
N ASP A 51 0.01 13.17 14.34
CA ASP A 51 -1.08 14.16 14.34
C ASP A 51 -1.25 14.86 12.97
N CYS A 52 -0.16 15.07 12.24
CA CYS A 52 -0.17 15.80 10.97
C CYS A 52 -0.01 14.91 9.73
N THR A 53 0.32 13.63 9.88
CA THR A 53 0.68 12.79 8.72
C THR A 53 0.39 11.31 8.95
N THR A 54 -0.06 10.65 7.88
CA THR A 54 -0.27 9.20 7.88
C THR A 54 0.43 8.55 6.69
N PHE A 55 1.14 7.45 6.92
CA PHE A 55 1.61 6.54 5.89
C PHE A 55 0.98 5.17 6.10
N ARG A 56 0.24 4.67 5.11
CA ARG A 56 -0.34 3.33 5.15
C ARG A 56 0.15 2.51 3.98
N LEU A 57 0.82 1.40 4.28
CA LEU A 57 1.29 0.43 3.30
C LEU A 57 0.34 -0.77 3.29
N LEU A 58 -0.24 -1.03 2.12
CA LEU A 58 -1.17 -2.12 1.87
C LEU A 58 -0.58 -3.05 0.83
N ARG A 59 -0.66 -4.36 1.07
CA ARG A 59 -0.40 -5.34 0.02
C ARG A 59 -1.57 -5.33 -0.97
N ASN A 60 -1.29 -5.27 -2.26
CA ASN A 60 -2.37 -5.27 -3.26
C ASN A 60 -2.99 -6.66 -3.40
N LYS A 61 -2.17 -7.71 -3.41
CA LYS A 61 -2.64 -9.11 -3.46
C LYS A 61 -3.02 -9.65 -2.07
N SER A 62 -4.10 -10.42 -2.00
CA SER A 62 -4.52 -11.15 -0.80
C SER A 62 -3.42 -12.02 -0.20
N LEU A 63 -3.39 -12.10 1.14
CA LEU A 63 -2.54 -13.02 1.89
C LEU A 63 -3.01 -14.48 1.72
N ASP A 64 -4.31 -14.70 1.85
CA ASP A 64 -4.90 -16.03 1.75
C ASP A 64 -5.23 -16.40 0.30
N LEU A 65 -5.26 -17.72 0.06
CA LEU A 65 -5.82 -18.35 -1.14
C LEU A 65 -7.32 -18.06 -1.18
N SER A 66 -7.66 -16.88 -1.66
CA SER A 66 -9.04 -16.50 -1.90
C SER A 66 -9.55 -17.27 -3.12
N THR A 67 -10.79 -17.77 -3.05
CA THR A 67 -11.53 -18.34 -4.19
C THR A 67 -11.90 -17.27 -5.23
N LEU A 68 -11.60 -16.00 -4.97
CA LEU A 68 -11.82 -14.90 -5.88
C LEU A 68 -10.93 -15.02 -7.13
N LYS A 69 -11.53 -14.87 -8.32
CA LYS A 69 -10.81 -14.83 -9.61
C LYS A 69 -9.72 -13.76 -9.67
N LYS A 70 -9.87 -12.67 -8.92
CA LYS A 70 -8.91 -11.56 -8.81
C LYS A 70 -8.78 -11.15 -7.33
N PRO A 71 -7.89 -11.79 -6.55
CA PRO A 71 -7.76 -11.52 -5.12
C PRO A 71 -6.88 -10.30 -4.88
N PHE A 72 -7.28 -9.15 -5.43
CA PHE A 72 -6.55 -7.88 -5.34
C PHE A 72 -7.43 -6.81 -4.70
N LEU A 73 -6.82 -5.95 -3.89
CA LEU A 73 -7.45 -4.76 -3.32
C LEU A 73 -7.86 -3.78 -4.41
N ALA A 74 -6.95 -3.55 -5.37
CA ALA A 74 -7.18 -2.71 -6.54
C ALA A 74 -6.83 -3.51 -7.82
N PRO A 75 -7.80 -4.28 -8.37
CA PRO A 75 -7.62 -5.10 -9.57
C PRO A 75 -7.19 -4.34 -10.83
N ASP A 76 -7.54 -3.05 -10.94
CA ASP A 76 -7.22 -2.19 -12.09
C ASP A 76 -5.73 -1.88 -12.21
N ILE A 77 -5.02 -1.96 -11.08
CA ILE A 77 -3.60 -1.66 -10.93
C ILE A 77 -2.86 -2.87 -10.36
N LYS A 78 -3.21 -4.07 -10.84
CA LYS A 78 -2.68 -5.36 -10.39
C LYS A 78 -1.17 -5.52 -10.60
N GLU A 79 -0.56 -4.69 -11.45
CA GLU A 79 0.88 -4.67 -11.72
C GLU A 79 1.69 -4.13 -10.53
N TYR A 80 1.06 -3.46 -9.56
CA TYR A 80 1.71 -3.03 -8.33
C TYR A 80 1.46 -4.02 -7.21
N ASP A 81 2.52 -4.47 -6.56
CA ASP A 81 2.48 -5.41 -5.44
C ASP A 81 1.95 -4.75 -4.17
N TYR A 82 2.21 -3.46 -3.99
CA TYR A 82 1.83 -2.68 -2.82
C TYR A 82 1.26 -1.32 -3.19
N LEU A 83 0.36 -0.83 -2.33
CA LEU A 83 -0.19 0.51 -2.39
C LEU A 83 0.27 1.27 -1.15
N LEU A 84 0.83 2.46 -1.34
CA LEU A 84 1.23 3.36 -0.27
C LEU A 84 0.36 4.61 -0.30
N GLN A 85 -0.44 4.77 0.74
CA GLN A 85 -1.21 5.98 1.00
C GLN A 85 -0.39 6.91 1.89
N ILE A 86 -0.32 8.18 1.49
CA ILE A 86 0.33 9.25 2.25
C ILE A 86 -0.68 10.38 2.32
N ASN A 87 -1.05 10.79 3.52
CA ASN A 87 -1.97 11.91 3.77
C ASN A 87 -1.35 12.88 4.78
N GLY A 88 -1.83 14.13 4.75
CA GLY A 88 -1.32 15.21 5.59
C GLY A 88 -0.14 15.96 4.95
N GLU A 89 0.60 16.70 5.77
CA GLU A 89 1.66 17.63 5.35
C GLU A 89 2.77 16.95 4.53
N ALA A 90 3.07 15.68 4.78
CA ALA A 90 4.07 14.95 3.99
C ALA A 90 3.73 14.84 2.48
N LEU A 91 2.48 15.05 2.08
CA LEU A 91 2.11 15.06 0.66
C LEU A 91 2.62 16.31 -0.08
N GLU A 92 2.85 17.41 0.64
CA GLU A 92 3.33 18.68 0.06
C GLU A 92 4.72 18.51 -0.57
N ASN A 93 5.57 17.68 0.03
CA ASN A 93 6.93 17.38 -0.44
C ASN A 93 7.03 16.06 -1.22
N TRP A 94 6.00 15.68 -1.98
CA TRP A 94 5.96 14.38 -2.67
C TRP A 94 7.11 14.15 -3.66
N GLN A 95 7.68 15.22 -4.24
CA GLN A 95 8.81 15.13 -5.18
C GLN A 95 10.07 14.61 -4.46
N GLU A 96 10.31 15.10 -3.24
CA GLU A 96 11.41 14.64 -2.38
C GLU A 96 11.20 13.18 -1.98
N ILE A 97 9.97 12.83 -1.57
CA ILE A 97 9.61 11.45 -1.23
C ILE A 97 9.83 10.50 -2.40
N THR A 98 9.50 10.92 -3.63
CA THR A 98 9.70 10.10 -4.84
C THR A 98 11.18 9.85 -5.10
N SER A 99 12.04 10.85 -4.87
CA SER A 99 13.49 10.68 -4.94
C SER A 99 14.00 9.70 -3.88
N VAL A 100 13.44 9.74 -2.67
CA VAL A 100 13.79 8.79 -1.60
C VAL A 100 13.39 7.36 -1.96
N PHE A 101 12.23 7.12 -2.58
CA PHE A 101 11.83 5.77 -3.02
C PHE A 101 12.84 5.13 -3.97
N ARG A 102 13.48 5.91 -4.85
CA ARG A 102 14.52 5.42 -5.77
C ARG A 102 15.77 4.93 -5.04
N LEU A 103 15.99 5.37 -3.81
CA LEU A 103 17.11 4.94 -2.97
C LEU A 103 16.81 3.65 -2.20
N VAL A 104 15.55 3.20 -2.14
CA VAL A 104 15.12 1.99 -1.43
C VAL A 104 15.40 0.77 -2.31
N PRO A 105 16.37 -0.11 -1.98
CA PRO A 105 16.77 -1.19 -2.89
C PRO A 105 15.69 -2.25 -3.15
N LEU A 106 14.68 -2.32 -2.28
CA LEU A 106 13.57 -3.26 -2.39
C LEU A 106 12.45 -2.78 -3.33
N ILE A 107 12.50 -1.53 -3.79
CA ILE A 107 11.52 -0.96 -4.71
C ILE A 107 12.08 -1.04 -6.12
N GLN A 108 11.45 -1.83 -6.99
CA GLN A 108 11.83 -1.89 -8.42
C GLN A 108 11.17 -0.77 -9.23
N TYR A 109 9.95 -0.39 -8.87
CA TYR A 109 9.21 0.65 -9.56
C TYR A 109 8.25 1.36 -8.60
N VAL A 110 8.06 2.66 -8.82
CA VAL A 110 7.09 3.48 -8.10
C VAL A 110 6.35 4.38 -9.07
N LYS A 111 5.02 4.46 -8.92
CA LYS A 111 4.18 5.39 -9.67
C LYS A 111 3.19 6.09 -8.75
N LYS A 112 3.08 7.41 -8.87
CA LYS A 112 2.01 8.19 -8.26
C LYS A 112 0.76 8.09 -9.13
N PHE A 113 -0.40 7.90 -8.52
CA PHE A 113 -1.68 7.99 -9.20
C PHE A 113 -2.74 8.62 -8.27
N ASP A 114 -3.76 9.19 -8.89
CA ASP A 114 -4.92 9.73 -8.20
C ASP A 114 -5.85 8.57 -7.79
N PRO A 115 -6.12 8.37 -6.49
CA PRO A 115 -7.05 7.32 -6.06
C PRO A 115 -8.46 7.49 -6.63
N ASN A 116 -8.88 8.71 -7.00
CA ASN A 116 -10.21 8.95 -7.57
C ASN A 116 -10.40 8.36 -8.97
N THR A 117 -9.31 8.05 -9.68
CA THR A 117 -9.36 7.43 -11.01
C THR A 117 -9.49 5.91 -10.94
N LEU A 118 -9.46 5.31 -9.74
CA LEU A 118 -9.58 3.86 -9.56
C LEU A 118 -11.06 3.45 -9.48
N GLN A 119 -11.43 2.36 -10.15
CA GLN A 119 -12.81 1.86 -10.09
C GLN A 119 -13.15 1.32 -8.69
N PHE A 120 -12.14 0.78 -7.99
CA PHE A 120 -12.26 0.22 -6.65
C PHE A 120 -11.84 1.20 -5.54
N LYS A 121 -12.04 2.51 -5.74
CA LYS A 121 -11.68 3.54 -4.77
C LYS A 121 -12.38 3.38 -3.41
N GLU A 122 -13.58 2.81 -3.38
CA GLU A 122 -14.33 2.55 -2.14
C GLU A 122 -13.58 1.58 -1.23
N ASN A 123 -12.88 0.60 -1.80
CA ASN A 123 -12.03 -0.32 -1.05
C ASN A 123 -10.82 0.37 -0.43
N LEU A 124 -10.58 1.66 -0.71
CA LEU A 124 -9.44 2.43 -0.23
C LEU A 124 -9.84 3.53 0.76
N MET A 125 -11.14 3.65 1.06
CA MET A 125 -11.68 4.54 2.07
C MET A 125 -11.79 3.76 3.40
N PHE A 126 -10.94 4.08 4.37
CA PHE A 126 -10.87 3.43 5.69
C PHE A 126 -10.74 4.45 6.81
#